data_AF-A0A3N5L6Z4-F1
#
_entry.id   AF-A0A3N5L6Z4-F1
#
_cell.length_a   1.000
_cell.length_b   1.000
_cell.length_c   1.000
_cell.angle_alpha   90.00
_cell.angle_beta   90.00
_cell.angle_gamma   90.00
#
_symmetry.space_group_name_H-M   'P 1'
#
loop_
_entity.id
_entity.type
_entity.pdbx_description
1 polymer ?
#
loop_
_entity_poly.entity_id
_entity_poly.type
_entity_poly.pdbx_seq_one_letter_code
_entity_poly.pdbx_strand_id
1 'polypeptide(L)'
;MNYIRTLFRCYSLAFHALFVFIAAGMAVVMLASGPHTINFFLLPWTSDASLVYGLIALALIGVTILLLAARGKMRLLFLLWSLLVLGLIVRYFFFSQYTFTPQSGELRFALLAILASAVAVIGAGLRPSARTR
;
A
#
# COMPACT_ATOMS: atom_id res chain seq x y z
N MET A 1 -28.24 4.71 6.45
CA MET A 1 -26.77 4.72 6.28
C MET A 1 -26.21 3.40 6.76
N ASN A 2 -25.41 2.69 5.96
CA ASN A 2 -24.83 1.41 6.40
C ASN A 2 -23.45 1.70 7.01
N TYR A 3 -23.42 1.93 8.33
CA TYR A 3 -22.24 2.40 9.07
C TYR A 3 -21.01 1.52 8.84
N ILE A 4 -21.22 0.20 8.78
CA ILE A 4 -20.18 -0.80 8.50
C ILE A 4 -19.47 -0.50 7.17
N ARG A 5 -20.22 -0.26 6.08
CA ARG A 5 -19.61 0.02 4.77
C ARG A 5 -18.76 1.29 4.78
N THR A 6 -19.22 2.30 5.50
CA THR A 6 -18.50 3.58 5.63
C THR A 6 -17.21 3.38 6.40
N LEU A 7 -17.24 2.61 7.49
CA LEU A 7 -16.07 2.27 8.29
C LEU A 7 -15.00 1.54 7.47
N PHE A 8 -15.37 0.47 6.75
CA PHE A 8 -14.44 -0.27 5.89
C PHE A 8 -13.83 0.60 4.77
N ARG A 9 -14.62 1.53 4.23
CA ARG A 9 -14.14 2.45 3.20
C ARG A 9 -13.16 3.50 3.77
N CYS A 10 -13.47 4.06 4.94
CA CYS A 10 -12.55 4.96 5.66
C CYS A 10 -11.26 4.24 6.02
N TYR A 11 -11.35 3.00 6.51
CA TYR A 11 -10.20 2.15 6.79
C TYR A 11 -9.34 1.93 5.53
N SER A 12 -9.96 1.58 4.40
CA SER A 12 -9.25 1.37 3.15
C SER A 12 -8.52 2.65 2.68
N LEU A 13 -9.16 3.81 2.77
CA LEU A 13 -8.52 5.09 2.45
C LEU A 13 -7.35 5.39 3.39
N ALA A 14 -7.52 5.20 4.70
CA ALA A 14 -6.47 5.45 5.68
C ALA A 14 -5.27 4.50 5.49
N PHE A 15 -5.51 3.22 5.24
CA PHE A 15 -4.48 2.22 4.97
C PHE A 15 -3.64 2.61 3.73
N HIS A 16 -4.31 2.95 2.63
CA HIS A 16 -3.62 3.34 1.41
C HIS A 16 -2.93 4.71 1.53
N ALA A 17 -3.49 5.64 2.30
CA ALA A 17 -2.82 6.90 2.64
C ALA A 17 -1.49 6.64 3.37
N LEU A 18 -1.53 5.78 4.39
CA LEU A 18 -0.34 5.39 5.14
C LEU A 18 0.68 4.66 4.26
N PHE A 19 0.23 3.71 3.44
CA PHE A 19 1.10 3.00 2.50
C PHE A 19 1.83 3.96 1.54
N VAL A 20 1.09 4.89 0.94
CA VAL A 20 1.65 5.90 0.03
C VAL A 20 2.62 6.83 0.75
N PHE A 21 2.28 7.23 1.98
CA PHE A 21 3.15 8.06 2.81
C PHE A 21 4.46 7.34 3.15
N ILE A 22 4.40 6.05 3.51
CA ILE A 22 5.58 5.23 3.76
C ILE A 22 6.42 5.09 2.48
N ALA A 23 5.80 4.78 1.34
CA ALA A 23 6.51 4.66 0.06
C ALA A 23 7.23 5.96 -0.32
N ALA A 24 6.57 7.11 -0.15
CA ALA A 24 7.18 8.43 -0.35
C ALA A 24 8.32 8.69 0.64
N GLY A 25 8.12 8.38 1.93
CA GLY A 25 9.15 8.52 2.95
C GLY A 25 10.39 7.68 2.63
N MET A 26 10.21 6.43 2.23
CA MET A 26 11.32 5.56 1.82
C MET A 26 12.06 6.12 0.61
N ALA A 27 11.35 6.64 -0.39
CA ALA A 27 11.99 7.31 -1.53
C ALA A 27 12.84 8.52 -1.09
N VAL A 28 12.33 9.34 -0.17
CA VAL A 28 13.08 10.49 0.38
C VAL A 28 14.32 10.04 1.12
N VAL A 29 14.24 9.01 1.98
CA VAL A 29 15.40 8.49 2.72
C VAL A 29 16.45 7.95 1.75
N MET A 30 16.05 7.21 0.70
CA MET A 30 17.01 6.71 -0.29
C MET A 30 17.68 7.84 -1.09
N LEU A 31 16.97 8.92 -1.41
CA LEU A 31 17.55 10.10 -2.06
C LEU A 31 18.52 10.86 -1.15
N ALA A 32 18.23 10.93 0.15
CA ALA A 32 19.05 11.65 1.13
C ALA A 32 20.30 10.86 1.56
N SER A 33 20.18 9.55 1.73
CA SER A 33 21.25 8.67 2.23
C SER A 33 22.06 8.00 1.11
N GLY A 34 21.62 8.13 -0.15
CA GLY A 34 22.19 7.46 -1.30
C GLY A 34 21.54 6.08 -1.57
N PRO A 35 21.42 5.65 -2.85
CA PRO A 35 20.56 4.52 -3.25
C PRO A 35 20.92 3.18 -2.59
N HIS A 36 22.17 2.98 -2.19
CA HIS A 36 22.71 1.70 -1.70
C HIS A 36 22.56 1.49 -0.18
N THR A 37 22.01 2.46 0.55
CA THR A 37 21.98 2.40 2.02
C THR A 37 20.79 1.64 2.59
N ILE A 38 19.77 1.34 1.79
CA ILE A 38 18.54 0.68 2.25
C ILE A 38 18.27 -0.57 1.41
N ASN A 39 18.46 -1.74 2.03
CA ASN A 39 18.05 -3.03 1.48
C ASN A 39 16.52 -3.18 1.60
N PHE A 40 15.76 -2.55 0.71
CA PHE A 40 14.30 -2.56 0.74
C PHE A 40 13.69 -3.08 -0.57
N PHE A 41 13.38 -4.38 -0.62
CA PHE A 41 12.96 -5.07 -1.85
C PHE A 41 11.45 -5.07 -2.12
N LEU A 42 10.76 -3.96 -1.86
CA LEU A 42 9.30 -3.87 -2.04
C LEU A 42 8.89 -4.11 -3.50
N LEU A 43 9.64 -3.55 -4.44
CA LEU A 43 9.39 -3.67 -5.88
C LEU A 43 10.28 -4.79 -6.48
N PRO A 44 9.87 -5.41 -7.61
CA PRO A 44 10.59 -6.51 -8.24
C PRO A 44 11.92 -6.15 -8.90
N TRP A 45 12.35 -4.91 -8.80
CA TRP A 45 13.58 -4.48 -9.47
C TRP A 45 14.82 -4.79 -8.64
N THR A 46 15.87 -5.17 -9.37
CA THR A 46 17.15 -5.64 -8.83
C THR A 46 18.19 -4.52 -8.70
N SER A 47 17.95 -3.33 -9.26
CA SER A 47 18.88 -2.20 -9.17
C SER A 47 18.37 -1.08 -8.27
N ASP A 48 19.22 -0.65 -7.34
CA ASP A 48 18.92 0.35 -6.30
C ASP A 48 18.47 1.70 -6.87
N ALA A 49 19.06 2.12 -8.00
CA ALA A 49 18.65 3.35 -8.69
C ALA A 49 17.21 3.25 -9.23
N SER A 50 16.81 2.09 -9.76
CA SER A 50 15.45 1.88 -10.28
C SER A 50 14.40 1.80 -9.17
N LEU A 51 14.80 1.31 -7.99
CA LEU A 51 13.93 1.20 -6.82
C LEU A 51 13.41 2.57 -6.35
N VAL A 52 14.30 3.57 -6.26
CA VAL A 52 13.91 4.94 -5.86
C VAL A 52 12.86 5.52 -6.81
N TYR A 53 13.12 5.47 -8.12
CA TYR A 53 12.22 6.05 -9.11
C TYR A 53 10.85 5.39 -9.09
N GLY A 54 10.78 4.08 -8.90
CA GLY A 54 9.49 3.45 -8.85
C GLY A 54 8.80 3.49 -7.48
N LEU A 55 9.51 3.71 -6.37
CA LEU A 55 8.87 4.13 -5.11
C LEU A 55 8.21 5.51 -5.28
N ILE A 56 8.88 6.45 -5.96
CA ILE A 56 8.30 7.76 -6.32
C ILE A 56 7.08 7.56 -7.21
N ALA A 57 7.20 6.76 -8.29
CA ALA A 57 6.09 6.48 -9.18
C ALA A 57 4.91 5.82 -8.44
N LEU A 58 5.18 4.85 -7.57
CA LEU A 58 4.17 4.18 -6.75
C LEU A 58 3.47 5.18 -5.81
N ALA A 59 4.22 6.07 -5.16
CA ALA A 59 3.65 7.11 -4.32
C ALA A 59 2.76 8.07 -5.14
N LEU A 60 3.22 8.56 -6.30
CA LEU A 60 2.45 9.47 -7.16
C LEU A 60 1.18 8.84 -7.70
N ILE A 61 1.26 7.60 -8.20
CA ILE A 61 0.10 6.83 -8.68
C ILE A 61 -0.87 6.62 -7.52
N GLY A 62 -0.35 6.22 -6.36
CA GLY A 62 -1.14 6.00 -5.16
C GLY A 62 -1.89 7.23 -4.69
N VAL A 63 -1.22 8.39 -4.57
CA VAL A 63 -1.86 9.68 -4.23
C VAL A 63 -2.98 9.98 -5.23
N THR A 64 -2.70 9.86 -6.53
CA THR A 64 -3.66 10.17 -7.59
C THR A 64 -4.92 9.31 -7.46
N ILE A 65 -4.75 8.00 -7.29
CA ILE A 65 -5.86 7.07 -7.10
C ILE A 65 -6.61 7.36 -5.79
N LEU A 66 -5.90 7.68 -4.71
CA LEU A 66 -6.49 8.01 -3.42
C LEU A 66 -7.38 9.25 -3.50
N LEU A 67 -6.92 10.31 -4.17
CA LEU A 67 -7.69 11.54 -4.39
C LEU A 67 -8.95 11.29 -5.23
N LEU A 68 -8.84 10.44 -6.26
CA LEU A 68 -9.98 10.05 -7.08
C LEU A 68 -10.99 9.21 -6.28
N ALA A 69 -10.51 8.26 -5.48
CA ALA A 69 -11.32 7.39 -4.64
C ALA A 69 -12.06 8.17 -3.53
N ALA A 70 -11.39 9.16 -2.92
CA ALA A 70 -11.95 10.07 -1.94
C ALA A 70 -13.10 10.92 -2.53
N ARG A 71 -12.97 11.33 -3.79
CA ARG A 71 -14.04 12.01 -4.56
C ARG A 71 -15.15 11.05 -5.02
N GLY A 72 -15.07 9.76 -4.70
CA GLY A 72 -16.04 8.75 -5.11
C GLY A 72 -15.93 8.32 -6.58
N LYS A 73 -14.87 8.73 -7.30
CA LYS A 73 -14.65 8.38 -8.71
C LYS A 73 -13.76 7.14 -8.84
N MET A 74 -13.85 6.47 -9.99
CA MET A 74 -12.95 5.37 -10.40
C MET A 74 -12.80 4.25 -9.36
N ARG A 75 -13.92 3.72 -8.86
CA ARG A 75 -13.93 2.64 -7.85
C ARG A 75 -13.12 1.41 -8.29
N LEU A 76 -13.26 1.00 -9.54
CA LEU A 76 -12.54 -0.14 -10.07
C LEU A 76 -11.03 0.07 -10.00
N LEU A 77 -10.56 1.29 -10.30
CA LEU A 77 -9.14 1.63 -10.23
C LEU A 77 -8.62 1.57 -8.79
N PHE A 78 -9.40 2.05 -7.81
CA PHE A 78 -9.03 1.94 -6.39
C PHE A 78 -8.99 0.50 -5.89
N LEU A 79 -9.90 -0.36 -6.37
CA LEU A 79 -9.88 -1.78 -6.06
C LEU A 79 -8.64 -2.47 -6.67
N LEU A 80 -8.34 -2.22 -7.95
CA LEU A 80 -7.16 -2.75 -8.62
C LEU A 80 -5.87 -2.29 -7.94
N TRP A 81 -5.81 -1.02 -7.54
CA TRP A 81 -4.73 -0.49 -6.72
C TRP A 81 -4.58 -1.23 -5.39
N SER A 82 -5.69 -1.50 -4.70
CA SER A 82 -5.66 -2.21 -3.43
C SER A 82 -5.14 -3.65 -3.59
N LEU A 83 -5.53 -4.33 -4.67
CA LEU A 83 -5.02 -5.65 -5.00
C LEU A 83 -3.52 -5.63 -5.34
N LEU A 84 -3.06 -4.60 -6.06
CA LEU A 84 -1.65 -4.40 -6.36
C LEU A 84 -0.85 -4.19 -5.07
N VAL A 85 -1.31 -3.35 -4.14
CA VAL A 85 -0.66 -3.12 -2.84
C VAL A 85 -0.59 -4.41 -2.02
N LEU A 86 -1.68 -5.17 -1.94
CA LEU A 86 -1.69 -6.48 -1.29
C LEU A 86 -0.65 -7.42 -1.93
N GLY A 87 -0.62 -7.49 -3.26
CA GLY A 87 0.34 -8.29 -4.00
C GLY A 87 1.79 -7.89 -3.71
N LEU A 88 2.09 -6.59 -3.64
CA LEU A 88 3.42 -6.08 -3.30
C LEU A 88 3.83 -6.44 -1.86
N ILE A 89 2.92 -6.35 -0.89
CA ILE A 89 3.20 -6.72 0.50
C ILE A 89 3.47 -8.21 0.62
N VAL A 90 2.62 -9.05 0.02
CA VAL A 90 2.81 -10.50 -0.01
C VAL A 90 4.14 -10.85 -0.69
N ARG A 91 4.42 -10.23 -1.84
CA ARG A 91 5.69 -10.40 -2.55
C ARG A 91 6.88 -10.03 -1.67
N TYR A 92 6.84 -8.87 -1.01
CA TYR A 92 7.92 -8.41 -0.16
C TYR A 92 8.28 -9.41 0.93
N PHE A 93 7.28 -9.95 1.64
CA PHE A 93 7.53 -10.84 2.77
C PHE A 93 7.87 -12.29 2.37
N PHE A 94 7.31 -12.80 1.27
CA PHE A 94 7.43 -14.23 0.93
C PHE A 94 8.22 -14.53 -0.34
N PHE A 95 8.36 -13.57 -1.24
CA PHE A 95 8.98 -13.75 -2.57
C PHE A 95 10.17 -12.82 -2.81
N SER A 96 10.68 -12.19 -1.75
CA SER A 96 11.90 -11.39 -1.79
C SER A 96 13.00 -12.03 -0.93
N GLN A 97 14.16 -11.41 -0.88
CA GLN A 97 15.28 -11.82 -0.01
C GLN A 97 15.03 -11.49 1.47
N TYR A 98 13.80 -11.09 1.85
CA TYR A 98 13.42 -10.86 3.23
C TYR A 98 13.55 -12.16 4.04
N THR A 99 14.33 -12.11 5.11
CA THR A 99 14.52 -13.24 6.03
C THR A 99 13.85 -12.92 7.35
N PHE A 100 13.05 -13.87 7.86
CA PHE A 100 12.40 -13.72 9.15
C PHE A 100 13.38 -14.10 10.27
N THR A 101 13.63 -13.19 11.19
CA THR A 101 14.43 -13.49 12.37
C THR A 101 13.62 -14.36 13.33
N PRO A 102 14.10 -15.53 13.79
CA PRO A 102 13.41 -16.33 14.80
C PRO A 102 13.13 -15.53 16.08
N GLN A 103 12.00 -15.80 16.74
CA GLN A 103 11.55 -15.14 17.99
C GLN A 103 11.35 -13.59 17.95
N SER A 104 11.55 -12.93 16.80
CA SER A 104 11.46 -11.46 16.67
C SER A 104 10.03 -10.90 16.56
N GLY A 105 9.01 -11.75 16.39
CA GLY A 105 7.64 -11.33 16.11
C GLY A 105 7.40 -10.80 14.68
N GLU A 106 8.43 -10.71 13.83
CA GLU A 106 8.34 -10.22 12.45
C GLU A 106 7.32 -10.98 11.60
N LEU A 107 7.24 -12.31 11.76
CA LEU A 107 6.24 -13.12 11.07
C LEU A 107 4.81 -12.68 11.43
N ARG A 108 4.55 -12.38 12.71
CA ARG A 108 3.24 -11.90 13.14
C ARG A 108 2.95 -10.54 12.52
N PHE A 109 3.93 -9.64 12.50
CA PHE A 109 3.79 -8.34 11.84
C PHE A 109 3.49 -8.48 10.35
N ALA A 110 4.21 -9.34 9.63
CA ALA A 110 3.98 -9.60 8.20
C ALA A 110 2.56 -10.13 7.93
N LEU A 111 2.11 -11.12 8.71
CA LEU A 111 0.76 -11.66 8.61
C LEU A 111 -0.31 -10.61 8.91
N LEU A 112 -0.09 -9.76 9.93
CA LEU A 112 -0.98 -8.66 10.26
C LEU A 112 -1.02 -7.59 9.16
N ALA A 113 0.12 -7.27 8.55
CA ALA A 113 0.19 -6.32 7.44
C ALA A 113 -0.56 -6.84 6.20
N ILE A 114 -0.44 -8.13 5.90
CA ILE A 114 -1.19 -8.78 4.82
C ILE A 114 -2.68 -8.79 5.13
N LEU A 115 -3.07 -9.14 6.35
CA LEU A 115 -4.47 -9.14 6.77
C LEU A 115 -5.06 -7.73 6.72
N ALA A 116 -4.33 -6.72 7.21
CA ALA A 116 -4.71 -5.32 7.12
C ALA A 116 -4.91 -4.88 5.65
N SER A 117 -4.00 -5.26 4.76
CA SER A 117 -4.13 -4.98 3.33
C SER A 117 -5.33 -5.70 2.70
N ALA A 118 -5.61 -6.95 3.09
CA ALA A 118 -6.78 -7.69 2.61
C ALA A 118 -8.10 -7.04 3.06
N VAL A 119 -8.16 -6.57 4.32
CA VAL A 119 -9.30 -5.78 4.82
C VAL A 119 -9.46 -4.48 4.02
N ALA A 120 -8.36 -3.83 3.65
CA ALA A 120 -8.39 -2.63 2.82
C ALA A 120 -8.93 -2.90 1.40
N VAL A 121 -8.63 -4.07 0.81
CA VAL A 121 -9.21 -4.51 -0.48
C VAL A 121 -10.72 -4.68 -0.37
N ILE A 122 -11.21 -5.32 0.70
CA ILE A 122 -12.65 -5.47 0.95
C ILE A 122 -13.31 -4.09 1.01
N GLY A 123 -12.73 -3.15 1.78
CA GLY A 123 -13.24 -1.78 1.88
C GLY A 123 -13.23 -1.01 0.57
N ALA A 124 -12.24 -1.22 -0.30
CA ALA A 124 -12.17 -0.60 -1.62
C ALA A 124 -13.25 -1.11 -2.59
N GLY A 125 -13.64 -2.38 -2.45
CA GLY A 125 -14.69 -3.00 -3.26
C GLY A 125 -16.11 -2.51 -2.93
N LEU A 126 -16.33 -1.99 -1.71
CA LEU A 126 -17.65 -1.55 -1.26
C LEU A 126 -18.11 -0.28 -1.99
N ARG A 127 -19.38 -0.27 -2.41
CA ARG A 127 -20.02 0.91 -3.01
C ARG A 127 -20.10 2.05 -1.99
N PRO A 128 -19.78 3.30 -2.37
CA PRO A 128 -20.09 4.44 -1.53
C PRO A 128 -21.61 4.47 -1.32
N SER A 129 -22.06 4.69 -0.10
CA SER A 129 -23.48 4.91 0.16
C SER A 129 -23.90 6.12 -0.67
N ALA A 130 -24.84 5.93 -1.61
CA ALA A 130 -25.39 7.02 -2.39
C ALA A 130 -25.86 8.10 -1.42
N ARG A 131 -25.27 9.30 -1.54
CA ARG A 131 -25.81 10.48 -0.88
C ARG A 131 -27.11 10.74 -1.62
N THR A 132 -28.24 10.36 -1.03
CA THR A 132 -29.56 10.85 -1.43
C THR A 132 -29.45 12.38 -1.37
N ARG A 133 -29.29 13.00 -2.54
CA ARG A 133 -29.57 14.41 -2.74
C ARG A 133 -31.04 14.51 -3.08
#